data_AF-Q2G827-F1
#
_entry.id   AF-Q2G827-F1
#
_cell.length_a   1.000
_cell.length_b   1.000
_cell.length_c   1.000
_cell.angle_alpha   90.00
_cell.angle_beta   90.00
_cell.angle_gamma   90.00
#
_symmetry.space_group_name_H-M   'P 1'
#
loop_
_entity.id
_entity.type
_entity.pdbx_description
1 polymer ?
#
loop_
_entity_poly.entity_id
_entity_poly.type
_entity_poly.pdbx_seq_one_letter_code
_entity_poly.pdbx_strand_id
1 'polypeptide(L)'
;MKRLLTMFCALAALTGSPLFAQDNGAAMAEVVRQLRLTADRMEGQLPASDIADMRRQADDLERENKLGAFSASSAPPVSKRAAERIAAEHGGRLDWLDQHPACVGYGWENYRTFRLASGDRDAERDVLCQRAFGNYAAYMAGQRAGDFAGSDALREAYDKAAHAAVDFFERRTGG
;
A
#
# COMPACT_ATOMS: atom_id res chain seq x y z
N MET A 1 -35.70 -47.78 -14.29
CA MET A 1 -34.87 -48.22 -13.15
C MET A 1 -33.48 -47.59 -13.30
N LYS A 2 -32.91 -47.13 -12.19
CA LYS A 2 -31.54 -46.59 -11.99
C LYS A 2 -31.21 -45.21 -12.58
N ARG A 3 -31.37 -44.21 -11.69
CA ARG A 3 -30.74 -42.88 -11.67
C ARG A 3 -29.24 -43.03 -11.38
N LEU A 4 -28.38 -42.18 -11.96
CA LEU A 4 -27.13 -41.71 -11.33
C LEU A 4 -26.59 -40.52 -12.16
N LEU A 5 -27.02 -39.29 -11.86
CA LEU A 5 -26.54 -38.35 -10.83
C LEU A 5 -25.47 -37.40 -11.41
N THR A 6 -25.97 -36.29 -11.95
CA THR A 6 -25.28 -35.03 -12.18
C THR A 6 -24.54 -34.64 -10.89
N MET A 7 -23.21 -34.67 -10.88
CA MET A 7 -22.43 -34.21 -9.72
C MET A 7 -22.29 -32.69 -9.82
N PHE A 8 -23.15 -32.05 -9.05
CA PHE A 8 -23.21 -30.62 -8.76
C PHE A 8 -21.89 -30.12 -8.17
N CYS A 9 -21.47 -28.93 -8.60
CA CYS A 9 -20.48 -28.10 -7.91
C CYS A 9 -20.79 -28.02 -6.41
N ALA A 10 -19.89 -28.54 -5.58
CA ALA A 10 -19.85 -28.24 -4.15
C ALA A 10 -18.63 -27.36 -3.86
N LEU A 11 -18.77 -26.07 -4.17
CA LEU A 11 -17.99 -25.01 -3.52
C LEU A 11 -18.51 -24.91 -2.07
N ALA A 12 -18.08 -25.83 -1.22
CA ALA A 12 -18.40 -25.79 0.20
C ALA A 12 -17.32 -24.97 0.92
N ALA A 13 -17.72 -23.74 1.24
CA ALA A 13 -17.14 -22.81 2.19
C ALA A 13 -16.19 -23.42 3.22
N LEU A 14 -14.90 -23.10 3.10
CA LEU A 14 -14.02 -23.00 4.26
C LEU A 14 -14.31 -21.66 4.93
N THR A 15 -15.31 -21.65 5.81
CA THR A 15 -15.45 -20.61 6.83
C THR A 15 -14.32 -20.78 7.84
N GLY A 16 -13.21 -20.06 7.63
CA GLY A 16 -12.19 -19.84 8.64
C GLY A 16 -12.40 -18.47 9.29
N SER A 17 -12.69 -18.45 10.59
CA SER A 17 -12.67 -17.27 11.45
C SER A 17 -11.34 -16.49 11.33
N PRO A 18 -11.31 -15.18 11.63
CA PRO A 18 -10.11 -14.37 11.49
C PRO A 18 -9.08 -14.80 12.54
N LEU A 19 -8.08 -15.56 12.13
CA LEU A 19 -6.93 -15.89 12.95
C LEU A 19 -5.94 -14.73 12.90
N PHE A 20 -5.69 -14.20 14.09
CA PHE A 20 -4.76 -13.13 14.41
C PHE A 20 -3.33 -13.44 13.94
N ALA A 21 -2.64 -12.42 13.43
CA ALA A 21 -1.19 -12.23 13.43
C ALA A 21 -0.34 -13.51 13.52
N GLN A 22 -0.34 -14.31 12.45
CA GLN A 22 0.46 -15.53 12.39
C GLN A 22 1.76 -15.23 11.63
N ASP A 23 2.87 -15.75 12.13
CA ASP A 23 4.16 -15.75 11.43
C ASP A 23 3.98 -16.41 10.05
N ASN A 24 3.92 -15.60 8.99
CA ASN A 24 3.63 -16.12 7.64
C ASN A 24 4.80 -16.95 7.09
N GLY A 25 5.93 -17.03 7.80
CA GLY A 25 7.08 -17.81 7.35
C GLY A 25 6.81 -19.32 7.30
N ALA A 26 5.97 -19.85 8.20
CA ALA A 26 5.55 -21.26 8.16
C ALA A 26 4.63 -21.54 6.96
N ALA A 27 3.73 -20.62 6.64
CA ALA A 27 2.86 -20.72 5.46
C ALA A 27 3.67 -20.63 4.16
N MET A 28 4.66 -19.73 4.10
CA MET A 28 5.54 -19.60 2.94
C MET A 28 6.46 -20.81 2.75
N ALA A 29 6.93 -21.44 3.83
CA ALA A 29 7.66 -22.70 3.74
C ALA A 29 6.81 -23.82 3.11
N GLU A 30 5.51 -23.85 3.40
CA GLU A 30 4.58 -24.79 2.76
C GLU A 30 4.36 -24.47 1.27
N VAL A 31 4.25 -23.19 0.90
CA VAL A 31 4.16 -22.77 -0.51
C VAL A 31 5.40 -23.19 -1.30
N VAL A 32 6.60 -22.94 -0.76
CA VAL A 32 7.88 -23.36 -1.36
C VAL A 32 7.90 -24.89 -1.56
N ARG A 33 7.45 -25.65 -0.56
CA ARG A 33 7.38 -27.11 -0.64
C ARG A 33 6.44 -27.57 -1.75
N GLN A 34 5.25 -26.98 -1.85
CA GLN A 34 4.28 -27.32 -2.90
C GLN A 34 4.80 -26.95 -4.30
N LEU A 35 5.51 -25.82 -4.44
CA LEU A 35 6.09 -25.40 -5.71
C LEU A 35 7.14 -26.40 -6.20
N ARG A 36 8.02 -26.89 -5.31
CA ARG A 36 9.00 -27.95 -5.66
C ARG A 36 8.33 -29.25 -6.06
N LEU A 37 7.34 -29.71 -5.28
CA LEU A 37 6.58 -30.92 -5.60
C LEU A 37 5.82 -30.81 -6.94
N THR A 38 5.37 -29.60 -7.28
CA THR A 38 4.72 -29.33 -8.56
C THR A 38 5.75 -29.36 -9.69
N ALA A 39 6.93 -28.76 -9.52
CA ALA A 39 8.00 -28.83 -10.51
C ALA A 39 8.42 -30.30 -10.77
N ASP A 40 8.56 -31.12 -9.73
CA ASP A 40 8.90 -32.53 -9.87
C ASP A 40 7.79 -33.33 -10.58
N ARG A 41 6.51 -33.03 -10.30
CA ARG A 41 5.37 -33.67 -11.00
C ARG A 41 5.32 -33.29 -12.48
N MET A 42 5.77 -32.10 -12.82
CA MET A 42 5.75 -31.57 -14.18
C MET A 42 7.03 -31.93 -14.97
N GLU A 43 7.98 -32.61 -14.34
CA GLU A 43 9.20 -33.09 -14.99
C GLU A 43 8.84 -34.06 -16.13
N GLY A 44 9.33 -33.77 -17.34
CA GLY A 44 8.93 -34.49 -18.56
C GLY A 44 7.60 -34.07 -19.18
N GLN A 45 6.80 -33.21 -18.52
CA GLN A 45 5.59 -32.59 -19.07
C GLN A 45 5.82 -31.16 -19.54
N LEU A 46 6.77 -30.45 -18.92
CA LEU A 46 7.21 -29.11 -19.32
C LEU A 46 8.63 -29.12 -19.91
N PRO A 47 8.98 -28.08 -20.69
CA PRO A 47 10.36 -27.81 -21.06
C PRO A 47 11.28 -27.73 -19.84
N ALA A 48 12.52 -28.21 -19.99
CA ALA A 48 13.49 -28.21 -18.90
C ALA A 48 13.82 -26.79 -18.40
N SER A 49 13.72 -25.76 -19.25
CA SER A 49 13.85 -24.35 -18.86
C SER A 49 12.80 -23.95 -17.83
N ASP A 50 11.56 -24.35 -18.05
CA ASP A 50 10.40 -23.93 -17.26
C ASP A 50 10.42 -24.63 -15.90
N ILE A 51 10.82 -25.91 -15.87
CA ILE A 51 11.10 -26.64 -14.63
C ILE A 51 12.25 -26.00 -13.84
N ALA A 52 13.31 -25.57 -14.53
CA ALA A 52 14.42 -24.88 -13.89
C ALA A 52 14.00 -23.50 -13.34
N ASP A 53 13.12 -22.77 -14.03
CA ASP A 53 12.55 -21.52 -13.55
C ASP A 53 11.66 -21.72 -12.32
N MET A 54 10.81 -22.74 -12.31
CA MET A 54 9.98 -23.08 -11.16
C MET A 54 10.83 -23.43 -9.93
N ARG A 55 11.92 -24.19 -10.13
CA ARG A 55 12.87 -24.53 -9.07
C ARG A 55 13.61 -23.28 -8.56
N ARG A 56 14.07 -22.40 -9.46
CA ARG A 56 14.67 -21.10 -9.09
C ARG A 56 13.72 -20.24 -8.27
N GLN A 57 12.46 -20.12 -8.69
CA GLN A 57 11.45 -19.35 -7.95
C GLN A 57 11.22 -19.90 -6.53
N ALA A 58 11.21 -21.23 -6.37
CA ALA A 58 11.13 -21.84 -5.05
C ALA A 58 12.34 -21.53 -4.17
N ASP A 59 13.56 -21.54 -4.75
CA ASP A 59 14.80 -21.22 -4.04
C ASP A 59 14.86 -19.75 -3.62
N ASP A 60 14.37 -18.85 -4.47
CA ASP A 60 14.29 -17.41 -4.21
C ASP A 60 13.32 -17.13 -3.05
N LEU A 61 12.12 -17.70 -3.11
CA LEU A 61 11.11 -17.60 -2.05
C LEU A 61 11.61 -18.18 -0.72
N GLU A 62 12.35 -19.28 -0.75
CA GLU A 62 12.94 -19.85 0.48
C GLU A 62 14.00 -18.92 1.09
N ARG A 63 14.86 -18.31 0.25
CA ARG A 63 15.86 -17.35 0.74
C ARG A 63 15.19 -16.13 1.36
N GLU A 64 14.19 -15.55 0.69
CA GLU A 64 13.43 -14.41 1.21
C GLU A 64 12.73 -14.75 2.53
N ASN A 65 12.17 -15.96 2.63
CA ASN A 65 11.55 -16.44 3.86
C ASN A 65 12.55 -16.59 5.01
N LYS A 66 13.74 -17.15 4.74
CA LYS A 66 14.84 -17.26 5.73
C LYS A 66 15.39 -15.91 6.16
N LEU A 67 15.35 -14.91 5.28
CA LEU A 67 15.70 -13.52 5.58
C LEU A 67 14.59 -12.79 6.35
N GLY A 68 13.48 -13.47 6.66
CA GLY A 68 12.37 -12.89 7.42
C GLY A 68 11.50 -11.94 6.61
N ALA A 69 11.61 -11.93 5.27
CA ALA A 69 10.83 -11.04 4.39
C ALA A 69 9.30 -11.26 4.52
N PHE A 70 8.90 -12.46 4.96
CA PHE A 70 7.50 -12.83 5.21
C PHE A 70 7.19 -13.04 6.69
N SER A 71 8.17 -12.85 7.58
CA SER A 71 7.86 -12.77 9.01
C SER A 71 6.91 -11.60 9.22
N ALA A 72 5.92 -11.78 10.09
CA ALA A 72 5.10 -10.66 10.53
C ALA A 72 6.01 -9.75 11.35
N SER A 73 6.74 -8.86 10.66
CA SER A 73 7.43 -7.77 11.30
C SER A 73 6.38 -7.06 12.14
N SER A 74 6.61 -7.01 13.45
CA SER A 74 5.97 -6.06 14.36
C SER A 74 6.47 -4.63 14.10
N ALA A 75 6.87 -4.32 12.86
CA ALA A 75 6.65 -2.99 12.33
C ALA A 75 5.20 -2.63 12.67
N PRO A 76 4.96 -1.47 13.31
CA PRO A 76 3.60 -1.00 13.51
C PRO A 76 2.92 -1.08 12.15
N PRO A 77 1.66 -1.56 12.09
CA PRO A 77 0.99 -1.74 10.81
C PRO A 77 1.25 -0.49 9.99
N VAL A 78 1.84 -0.65 8.79
CA VAL A 78 1.61 0.21 7.62
C VAL A 78 0.33 0.94 7.93
N SER A 79 0.32 2.25 8.13
CA SER A 79 -0.91 2.90 8.59
C SER A 79 -1.94 2.79 7.47
N LYS A 80 -2.61 1.64 7.43
CA LYS A 80 -3.77 1.36 6.63
C LYS A 80 -4.77 2.46 6.87
N ARG A 81 -4.76 3.06 8.07
CA ARG A 81 -5.41 4.32 8.39
C ARG A 81 -5.25 5.44 7.36
N ALA A 82 -4.06 5.87 6.94
CA ALA A 82 -3.97 6.99 5.98
C ALA A 82 -4.49 6.58 4.60
N ALA A 83 -4.08 5.42 4.09
CA ALA A 83 -4.56 4.95 2.79
C ALA A 83 -6.08 4.67 2.79
N GLU A 84 -6.62 4.10 3.87
CA GLU A 84 -8.05 3.83 4.09
C GLU A 84 -8.83 5.12 4.31
N ARG A 85 -8.32 6.09 5.07
CA ARG A 85 -8.95 7.42 5.22
C ARG A 85 -9.00 8.14 3.89
N ILE A 86 -7.88 8.25 3.18
CA ILE A 86 -7.86 8.88 1.85
C ILE A 86 -8.78 8.12 0.87
N ALA A 87 -8.85 6.79 0.96
CA ALA A 87 -9.82 6.01 0.19
C ALA A 87 -11.27 6.36 0.54
N ALA A 88 -11.60 6.44 1.82
CA ALA A 88 -12.95 6.71 2.31
C ALA A 88 -13.40 8.16 2.07
N GLU A 89 -12.52 9.13 2.33
CA GLU A 89 -12.83 10.57 2.34
C GLU A 89 -12.64 11.19 0.96
N HIS A 90 -11.73 10.65 0.16
CA HIS A 90 -11.31 11.25 -1.12
C HIS A 90 -11.33 10.27 -2.29
N GLY A 91 -11.93 9.09 -2.15
CA GLY A 91 -12.04 8.10 -3.22
C GLY A 91 -10.69 7.56 -3.71
N GLY A 92 -9.67 7.58 -2.84
CA GLY A 92 -8.32 7.10 -3.14
C GLY A 92 -7.46 8.10 -3.91
N ARG A 93 -7.97 9.30 -4.18
CA ARG A 93 -7.25 10.41 -4.81
C ARG A 93 -6.18 10.93 -3.86
N LEU A 94 -4.92 10.60 -4.11
CA LEU A 94 -3.80 11.12 -3.30
C LEU A 94 -3.52 12.61 -3.56
N ASP A 95 -3.98 13.14 -4.68
CA ASP A 95 -3.88 14.54 -5.10
C ASP A 95 -5.08 15.40 -4.66
N TRP A 96 -5.93 14.89 -3.76
CA TRP A 96 -7.19 15.56 -3.40
C TRP A 96 -7.01 17.00 -2.91
N LEU A 97 -5.87 17.32 -2.28
CA LEU A 97 -5.57 18.64 -1.76
C LEU A 97 -5.31 19.68 -2.86
N ASP A 98 -4.87 19.26 -4.06
CA ASP A 98 -4.58 20.17 -5.20
C ASP A 98 -5.80 21.02 -5.57
N GLN A 99 -7.00 20.46 -5.41
CA GLN A 99 -8.26 21.13 -5.75
C GLN A 99 -8.99 21.70 -4.53
N HIS A 100 -8.45 21.52 -3.32
CA HIS A 100 -9.11 21.99 -2.12
C HIS A 100 -8.87 23.50 -1.91
N PRO A 101 -9.90 24.32 -1.61
CA PRO A 101 -9.73 25.76 -1.38
C PRO A 101 -8.67 26.11 -0.33
N ALA A 102 -8.49 25.23 0.66
CA ALA A 102 -7.47 25.36 1.69
C ALA A 102 -6.04 25.41 1.14
N CYS A 103 -5.74 24.83 -0.02
CA CYS A 103 -4.39 24.91 -0.60
C CYS A 103 -4.40 25.24 -2.10
N VAL A 104 -5.46 25.85 -2.62
CA VAL A 104 -5.54 26.24 -4.02
C VAL A 104 -4.31 27.06 -4.46
N GLY A 105 -3.73 26.70 -5.59
CA GLY A 105 -2.50 27.30 -6.13
C GLY A 105 -1.22 26.61 -5.67
N TYR A 106 -1.25 25.85 -4.57
CA TYR A 106 -0.19 24.90 -4.26
C TYR A 106 -0.35 23.63 -5.09
N GLY A 107 0.79 23.02 -5.41
CA GLY A 107 0.90 21.69 -5.97
C GLY A 107 2.30 21.15 -5.77
N TRP A 108 2.48 19.86 -6.08
CA TRP A 108 3.74 19.16 -5.84
C TRP A 108 4.96 19.76 -6.57
N GLU A 109 4.74 20.52 -7.66
CA GLU A 109 5.80 21.15 -8.45
C GLU A 109 6.23 22.54 -7.91
N ASN A 110 5.31 23.27 -7.27
CA ASN A 110 5.53 24.68 -6.93
C ASN A 110 5.53 24.96 -5.42
N TYR A 111 5.30 23.95 -4.57
CA TYR A 111 5.15 24.14 -3.13
C TYR A 111 6.32 24.87 -2.47
N ARG A 112 7.54 24.74 -2.99
CA ARG A 112 8.72 25.40 -2.41
C ARG A 112 8.68 26.92 -2.61
N THR A 113 8.14 27.37 -3.73
CA THR A 113 8.21 28.78 -4.18
C THR A 113 6.90 29.52 -4.09
N PHE A 114 5.77 28.83 -4.20
CA PHE A 114 4.45 29.45 -4.08
C PHE A 114 4.21 29.93 -2.64
N ARG A 115 3.60 31.11 -2.50
CA ARG A 115 3.20 31.72 -1.24
C ARG A 115 1.86 32.40 -1.43
N LEU A 116 0.99 32.35 -0.44
CA LEU A 116 -0.27 33.06 -0.48
C LEU A 116 -0.03 34.57 -0.40
N ALA A 117 -0.75 35.34 -1.21
CA ALA A 117 -0.63 36.80 -1.25
C ALA A 117 -1.26 37.51 -0.03
N SER A 118 -1.62 36.79 1.02
CA SER A 118 -2.29 37.32 2.22
C SER A 118 -1.34 37.79 3.32
N GLY A 119 -0.02 37.68 3.10
CA GLY A 119 0.99 38.07 4.08
C GLY A 119 0.95 37.18 5.33
N ASP A 120 1.27 37.76 6.49
CA ASP A 120 1.34 37.01 7.77
C ASP A 120 0.02 36.34 8.17
N ARG A 121 -1.10 36.85 7.63
CA ARG A 121 -2.46 36.40 7.93
C ARG A 121 -2.68 34.90 7.69
N ASP A 122 -2.07 34.35 6.65
CA ASP A 122 -2.17 32.92 6.31
C ASP A 122 -0.79 32.24 6.31
N ALA A 123 0.20 32.79 7.02
CA ALA A 123 1.54 32.21 7.07
C ALA A 123 1.54 30.77 7.61
N GLU A 124 0.67 30.46 8.57
CA GLU A 124 0.49 29.09 9.09
C GLU A 124 -0.08 28.15 8.02
N ARG A 125 -1.12 28.59 7.30
CA ARG A 125 -1.69 27.86 6.16
C ARG A 125 -0.64 27.57 5.09
N ASP A 126 0.20 28.56 4.78
CA ASP A 126 1.32 28.41 3.85
C ASP A 126 2.25 27.28 4.29
N VAL A 127 2.69 27.28 5.56
CA VAL A 127 3.55 26.22 6.11
C VAL A 127 2.89 24.85 6.03
N LEU A 128 1.59 24.76 6.32
CA LEU A 128 0.85 23.50 6.29
C LEU A 128 0.71 22.95 4.87
N CYS A 129 0.33 23.78 3.89
CA CYS A 129 0.26 23.38 2.49
C CYS A 129 1.65 22.98 1.94
N GLN A 130 2.70 23.74 2.25
CA GLN A 130 4.07 23.40 1.87
C GLN A 130 4.51 22.06 2.43
N ARG A 131 4.15 21.77 3.68
CA ARG A 131 4.47 20.50 4.33
C ARG A 131 3.71 19.35 3.69
N ALA A 132 2.42 19.50 3.42
CA ALA A 132 1.62 18.48 2.75
C ALA A 132 2.23 18.13 1.39
N PHE A 133 2.42 19.12 0.51
CA PHE A 133 2.98 18.88 -0.81
C PHE A 133 4.45 18.45 -0.80
N GLY A 134 5.23 18.83 0.21
CA GLY A 134 6.58 18.30 0.41
C GLY A 134 6.59 16.80 0.69
N ASN A 135 5.69 16.31 1.54
CA ASN A 135 5.54 14.87 1.80
C ASN A 135 5.02 14.13 0.57
N TYR A 136 4.05 14.72 -0.16
CA TYR A 136 3.53 14.13 -1.39
C TYR A 136 4.61 14.06 -2.49
N ALA A 137 5.41 15.10 -2.65
CA ALA A 137 6.53 15.11 -3.61
C ALA A 137 7.60 14.06 -3.26
N ALA A 138 7.92 13.89 -1.97
CA ALA A 138 8.84 12.85 -1.52
C ALA A 138 8.26 11.45 -1.76
N TYR A 139 6.96 11.24 -1.48
CA TYR A 139 6.26 9.99 -1.80
C TYR A 139 6.37 9.67 -3.30
N MET A 140 6.01 10.62 -4.17
CA MET A 140 6.08 10.45 -5.62
C MET A 140 7.52 10.24 -6.13
N ALA A 141 8.53 10.81 -5.48
CA ALA A 141 9.93 10.56 -5.80
C ALA A 141 10.34 9.11 -5.49
N GLY A 142 9.99 8.60 -4.30
CA GLY A 142 10.22 7.21 -3.91
C GLY A 142 9.55 6.22 -4.87
N GLN A 143 8.26 6.45 -5.17
CA GLN A 143 7.50 5.60 -6.12
C GLN A 143 8.16 5.54 -7.52
N ARG A 144 8.73 6.65 -8.02
CA ARG A 144 9.42 6.67 -9.31
C ARG A 144 10.80 6.01 -9.28
N ALA A 145 11.49 6.07 -8.14
CA ALA A 145 12.78 5.43 -7.94
C ALA A 145 12.65 3.92 -7.65
N GLY A 146 11.43 3.40 -7.45
CA GLY A 146 11.20 2.05 -6.95
C GLY A 146 11.60 1.88 -5.47
N ASP A 147 11.81 2.98 -4.75
CA ASP A 147 12.10 3.00 -3.33
C ASP A 147 10.80 3.23 -2.55
N PHE A 148 10.25 2.13 -2.04
CA PHE A 148 9.01 2.13 -1.28
C PHE A 148 9.24 2.26 0.23
N ALA A 149 10.50 2.37 0.68
CA ALA A 149 10.82 2.51 2.08
C ALA A 149 10.25 3.84 2.61
N GLY A 150 9.36 3.75 3.60
CA GLY A 150 8.74 4.92 4.21
C GLY A 150 7.59 5.55 3.41
N SER A 151 7.13 4.93 2.31
CA SER A 151 5.97 5.42 1.54
C SER A 151 4.72 5.64 2.40
N ASP A 152 4.47 4.77 3.38
CA ASP A 152 3.34 4.91 4.29
C ASP A 152 3.52 6.08 5.26
N ALA A 153 4.74 6.27 5.78
CA ALA A 153 5.04 7.41 6.65
C ALA A 153 4.87 8.74 5.90
N LEU A 154 5.26 8.78 4.62
CA LEU A 154 5.07 9.94 3.75
C LEU A 154 3.59 10.18 3.44
N ARG A 155 2.79 9.14 3.20
CA ARG A 155 1.33 9.26 3.02
C ARG A 155 0.65 9.75 4.29
N GLU A 156 0.99 9.21 5.45
CA GLU A 156 0.47 9.68 6.74
C GLU A 156 0.87 11.14 7.02
N ALA A 157 2.11 11.50 6.72
CA ALA A 157 2.59 12.88 6.90
C ALA A 157 1.92 13.86 5.93
N TYR A 158 1.64 13.43 4.70
CA TYR A 158 0.80 14.18 3.74
C TYR A 158 -0.61 14.36 4.29
N ASP A 159 -1.29 13.27 4.63
CA ASP A 159 -2.67 13.24 5.12
C ASP A 159 -2.87 14.17 6.33
N LYS A 160 -1.98 14.03 7.33
CA LYS A 160 -2.00 14.86 8.54
C LYS A 160 -1.82 16.35 8.24
N ALA A 161 -0.89 16.69 7.35
CA ALA A 161 -0.63 18.10 7.00
C ALA A 161 -1.77 18.69 6.16
N ALA A 162 -2.37 17.88 5.29
CA ALA A 162 -3.51 18.25 4.46
C ALA A 162 -4.73 18.57 5.34
N HIS A 163 -5.10 17.68 6.26
CA HIS A 163 -6.17 17.95 7.22
C HIS A 163 -5.90 19.18 8.09
N ALA A 164 -4.68 19.35 8.58
CA ALA A 164 -4.34 20.54 9.36
C ALA A 164 -4.51 21.85 8.57
N ALA A 165 -4.16 21.84 7.26
CA ALA A 165 -4.38 22.99 6.39
C ALA A 165 -5.87 23.29 6.17
N VAL A 166 -6.68 22.23 5.99
CA VAL A 166 -8.14 22.34 5.87
C VAL A 166 -8.76 22.87 7.15
N ASP A 167 -8.44 22.28 8.30
CA ASP A 167 -8.96 22.72 9.60
C ASP A 167 -8.61 24.18 9.90
N PHE A 168 -7.38 24.60 9.57
CA PHE A 168 -6.96 26.00 9.72
C PHE A 168 -7.81 26.92 8.84
N PHE A 169 -8.02 26.55 7.58
CA PHE A 169 -8.83 27.31 6.64
C PHE A 169 -10.28 27.43 7.12
N GLU A 170 -10.90 26.32 7.51
CA GLU A 170 -12.29 26.26 7.97
C GLU A 170 -12.53 27.08 9.24
N ARG A 171 -11.66 26.94 10.26
CA ARG A 171 -11.75 27.78 11.47
C ARG A 171 -11.70 29.27 11.17
N ARG A 172 -11.02 29.64 10.09
CA ARG A 172 -10.78 31.03 9.70
C ARG A 172 -11.88 31.58 8.80
N THR A 173 -12.55 30.75 8.01
CA THR A 173 -13.64 31.16 7.12
C THR A 173 -15.04 30.94 7.69
N GLY A 174 -15.18 30.07 8.69
CA GLY A 174 -16.45 29.74 9.34
C GLY A 174 -16.73 30.48 10.65
N GLY A 175 -15.91 31.48 11.00
CA GLY A 175 -16.06 32.34 12.19
C GLY A 175 -16.53 33.74 11.86
#